data_AF-A0A536ZSF3-F1
#
_entry.id   AF-A0A536ZSF3-F1
#
_cell.length_a   1.000
_cell.length_b   1.000
_cell.length_c   1.000
_cell.angle_alpha   90.00
_cell.angle_beta   90.00
_cell.angle_gamma   90.00
#
_symmetry.space_group_name_H-M   'P 1'
#
loop_
_entity.id
_entity.type
_entity.pdbx_description
1 polymer ?
#
loop_
_entity_poly.entity_id
_entity_poly.type
_entity_poly.pdbx_seq_one_letter_code
_entity_poly.pdbx_strand_id
1 'polypeptide(L)'
;MEKAGRKPEEVRFVGLGTTVATNALLERKGAATGLITTGGFRDLLEICRQTRPHVYDLTQHRPEPLVPRRLRLEVEERVAGDGSIVRPIDLGDVHRAAARLQLEGVASVAICFLNAYAN
;
A
#
# COMPACT_ATOMS: atom_id res chain seq x y z
N MET A 1 -24.20 -4.98 28.88
CA MET A 1 -24.87 -6.28 29.09
C MET A 1 -25.56 -6.33 30.44
N GLU A 2 -24.83 -6.12 31.54
CA GLU A 2 -25.37 -6.14 32.91
C GLU A 2 -26.48 -5.10 33.16
N LYS A 3 -26.32 -3.84 32.70
CA LYS A 3 -27.39 -2.81 32.73
C LYS A 3 -28.62 -3.12 31.87
N ALA A 4 -28.49 -4.02 30.89
CA ALA A 4 -29.58 -4.43 30.00
C ALA A 4 -30.18 -5.80 30.38
N GLY A 5 -29.65 -6.47 31.42
CA GLY A 5 -30.10 -7.80 31.83
C GLY A 5 -29.90 -8.90 30.78
N ARG A 6 -29.08 -8.66 29.75
CA ARG A 6 -28.84 -9.56 28.63
C ARG A 6 -27.47 -10.20 28.75
N LYS A 7 -27.35 -11.48 28.41
CA LYS A 7 -26.06 -12.16 28.35
C LYS A 7 -25.32 -11.79 27.05
N PRO A 8 -23.98 -11.72 27.04
CA PRO A 8 -23.20 -11.43 25.84
C PRO A 8 -23.52 -12.38 24.66
N GLU A 9 -23.87 -13.62 24.98
CA GLU A 9 -24.27 -14.69 24.05
C GLU A 9 -25.60 -14.40 23.31
N GLU A 10 -26.40 -13.43 23.78
CA GLU A 10 -27.62 -13.00 23.09
C GLU A 10 -27.35 -11.96 21.98
N VAL A 11 -26.12 -11.47 21.85
CA VAL A 11 -25.74 -10.49 20.83
C VAL A 11 -25.54 -11.18 19.48
N ARG A 12 -26.37 -10.81 18.51
CA ARG A 12 -26.27 -11.33 17.12
C ARG A 12 -25.36 -10.49 16.22
N PHE A 13 -25.10 -9.24 16.58
CA PHE A 13 -24.31 -8.31 15.77
C PHE A 13 -23.65 -7.25 16.64
N VAL A 14 -22.41 -6.91 16.30
CA VAL A 14 -21.67 -5.77 16.86
C VAL A 14 -21.08 -4.99 15.70
N GLY A 15 -21.44 -3.71 15.62
CA GLY A 15 -20.79 -2.76 14.72
C GLY A 15 -19.77 -1.92 15.51
N LEU A 16 -18.50 -1.96 15.11
CA LEU A 16 -17.46 -1.11 15.69
C LEU A 16 -17.07 -0.01 14.70
N GLY A 17 -17.40 1.24 15.03
CA GLY A 17 -16.89 2.43 14.36
C GLY A 17 -15.78 3.06 15.18
N THR A 18 -14.58 3.22 14.61
CA THR A 18 -13.43 3.84 15.29
C THR A 18 -12.60 4.67 14.31
N THR A 19 -11.88 5.67 14.83
CA THR A 19 -11.01 6.57 14.07
C THR A 19 -9.54 6.17 14.11
N VAL A 20 -9.20 5.06 14.77
CA VAL A 20 -7.81 4.60 14.96
C VAL A 20 -7.02 4.55 13.64
N ALA A 21 -7.62 4.01 12.56
CA ALA A 21 -6.94 3.91 11.26
C ALA A 21 -6.67 5.29 10.64
N THR A 22 -7.65 6.18 10.65
CA THR A 22 -7.52 7.53 10.08
C THR A 22 -6.48 8.35 10.85
N ASN A 23 -6.52 8.30 12.19
CA ASN A 23 -5.55 9.00 13.02
C ASN A 23 -4.14 8.44 12.83
N ALA A 24 -3.97 7.12 12.74
CA ALA A 24 -2.68 6.50 12.46
C ALA A 24 -2.09 6.96 11.12
N LEU A 25 -2.92 7.13 10.09
CA LEU A 25 -2.50 7.65 8.78
C LEU A 25 -2.08 9.13 8.87
N LEU A 26 -2.91 9.98 9.49
CA LEU A 26 -2.66 11.41 9.62
C LEU A 26 -1.39 11.70 10.45
N GLU A 27 -1.19 10.94 11.53
CA GLU A 27 -0.04 11.06 12.42
C GLU A 27 1.19 10.29 11.92
N ARG A 28 1.08 9.58 10.78
CA ARG A 28 2.11 8.68 10.23
C ARG A 28 2.62 7.63 11.24
N LYS A 29 1.75 7.17 12.14
CA LYS A 29 2.04 6.14 13.15
C LYS A 29 1.65 4.75 12.65
N GLY A 30 2.17 4.38 11.49
CA GLY A 30 1.99 3.05 10.90
C GLY A 30 3.20 2.14 11.10
N ALA A 31 3.07 0.88 10.69
CA ALA A 31 4.22 -0.02 10.58
C ALA A 31 5.17 0.46 9.48
N ALA A 32 6.48 0.28 9.68
CA ALA A 32 7.48 0.52 8.64
C ALA A 32 7.15 -0.35 7.42
N THR A 33 6.75 0.30 6.32
CA THR A 33 6.17 -0.38 5.16
C THR A 33 7.08 -0.28 3.95
N GLY A 34 7.30 -1.40 3.27
CA GLY A 34 7.91 -1.48 1.94
C GLY A 34 6.85 -1.63 0.85
N LEU A 35 7.22 -1.31 -0.39
CA LEU A 35 6.36 -1.44 -1.56
C LEU A 35 7.08 -2.28 -2.62
N ILE A 36 6.39 -3.26 -3.18
CA ILE A 36 6.84 -4.02 -4.36
C ILE A 36 5.90 -3.69 -5.53
N THR A 37 6.46 -3.27 -6.66
CA THR A 37 5.71 -2.94 -7.87
C THR A 37 6.24 -3.68 -9.10
N THR A 38 5.50 -3.58 -10.20
CA THR A 38 5.96 -3.95 -11.54
C THR A 38 7.25 -3.21 -11.89
N GLY A 39 8.15 -3.86 -12.63
CA GLY A 39 9.34 -3.23 -13.23
C GLY A 39 9.03 -1.93 -13.97
N GLY A 40 9.72 -0.86 -13.61
CA GLY A 40 9.54 0.50 -14.15
C GLY A 40 8.49 1.34 -13.42
N PHE A 41 7.81 0.81 -12.39
CA PHE A 41 6.71 1.49 -11.68
C PHE A 41 7.07 1.90 -10.24
N ARG A 42 8.34 1.81 -9.82
CA ARG A 42 8.81 2.20 -8.48
C ARG A 42 8.40 3.62 -8.07
N ASP A 43 8.26 4.49 -9.05
CA ASP A 43 8.12 5.94 -8.86
C ASP A 43 6.67 6.40 -8.82
N LEU A 44 5.71 5.47 -8.88
CA LEU A 44 4.29 5.78 -8.93
C LEU A 44 3.84 6.64 -7.74
N LEU A 45 4.32 6.35 -6.52
CA LEU A 45 4.00 7.19 -5.35
C LEU A 45 4.62 8.59 -5.45
N GLU A 46 5.78 8.72 -6.08
CA GLU A 46 6.43 10.01 -6.30
C GLU A 46 5.76 10.81 -7.41
N ILE A 47 5.20 10.16 -8.42
CA ILE A 47 4.54 10.83 -9.55
C ILE A 47 3.07 11.13 -9.21
N CYS A 48 2.44 10.32 -8.35
CA CYS A 48 1.01 10.37 -8.06
C CYS A 48 0.19 10.40 -9.37
N ARG A 49 -0.95 11.10 -9.38
CA ARG A 49 -1.81 11.29 -10.56
C ARG A 49 -1.58 12.61 -11.29
N GLN A 50 -0.52 13.34 -10.94
CA GLN A 50 -0.24 14.68 -11.47
C GLN A 50 -1.43 15.67 -11.33
N THR A 51 -2.35 15.42 -10.39
CA THR A 51 -3.47 16.32 -10.12
C THR A 51 -2.93 17.62 -9.51
N ARG A 52 -3.27 18.76 -10.12
CA ARG A 52 -2.86 20.10 -9.66
C ARG A 52 -4.09 20.91 -9.25
N PRO A 53 -4.50 20.89 -7.97
CA PRO A 53 -5.65 21.66 -7.49
C PRO A 53 -5.47 23.17 -7.71
N HIS A 54 -4.24 23.66 -7.63
CA HIS A 54 -3.87 25.06 -7.87
C HIS A 54 -2.84 25.14 -9.00
N VAL A 55 -3.31 25.08 -10.25
CA VAL A 55 -2.47 24.96 -11.46
C VAL A 55 -1.40 26.06 -11.60
N TYR A 56 -1.65 27.24 -11.03
CA TYR A 56 -0.76 28.40 -11.11
C TYR A 56 0.14 28.61 -9.89
N ASP A 57 0.00 27.78 -8.84
CA ASP A 57 0.89 27.86 -7.67
C ASP A 57 2.15 27.04 -7.92
N LEU A 58 3.22 27.72 -8.35
CA LEU A 58 4.54 27.10 -8.60
C LEU A 58 5.28 26.73 -7.31
N THR A 59 4.79 27.14 -6.14
CA THR A 59 5.40 26.88 -4.82
C THR A 59 4.73 25.76 -4.05
N GLN A 60 3.74 25.10 -4.66
CA GLN A 60 3.00 24.01 -4.02
C GLN A 60 3.92 22.83 -3.68
N HIS A 61 4.00 22.51 -2.39
CA HIS A 61 4.73 21.35 -1.90
C HIS A 61 3.85 20.11 -1.95
N ARG A 62 4.39 19.01 -2.48
CA ARG A 62 3.70 17.73 -2.53
C ARG A 62 3.92 16.99 -1.20
N PRO A 63 2.88 16.33 -0.67
CA PRO A 63 3.04 15.55 0.54
C PRO A 63 4.06 14.43 0.30
N GLU A 64 4.93 14.21 1.29
CA GLU A 64 5.90 13.11 1.23
C GLU A 64 5.16 11.77 1.11
N PRO A 65 5.57 10.86 0.21
CA PRO A 65 4.95 9.55 0.11
C PRO A 65 5.02 8.74 1.42
N LEU A 66 4.08 7.81 1.60
CA LEU A 66 4.04 6.94 2.80
C LEU A 66 5.21 5.96 2.85
N VAL A 67 5.67 5.50 1.69
CA VAL A 67 6.83 4.62 1.56
C VAL A 67 7.98 5.42 0.94
N PRO A 68 9.14 5.57 1.60
CA PRO A 68 10.27 6.27 1.01
C PRO A 68 10.83 5.50 -0.19
N ARG A 69 11.40 6.21 -1.18
CA ARG A 69 11.88 5.63 -2.44
C ARG A 69 12.76 4.38 -2.26
N ARG A 70 13.67 4.38 -1.28
CA ARG A 70 14.60 3.27 -1.01
C ARG A 70 13.91 1.96 -0.62
N LEU A 71 12.68 2.03 -0.11
CA LEU A 71 11.86 0.88 0.30
C LEU A 71 10.81 0.51 -0.77
N ARG A 72 10.92 1.10 -1.97
CA ARG A 72 10.12 0.74 -3.14
C ARG A 72 10.99 -0.09 -4.06
N LEU A 73 10.65 -1.36 -4.21
CA LEU A 73 11.38 -2.33 -5.01
C LEU A 73 10.52 -2.80 -6.17
N GLU A 74 11.17 -3.34 -7.19
CA GLU A 74 10.53 -3.76 -8.42
C GLU A 74 10.74 -5.25 -8.62
N VAL A 75 9.76 -5.88 -9.27
CA VAL A 75 9.82 -7.25 -9.76
C VAL A 75 9.57 -7.23 -11.25
N GLU A 76 10.39 -7.94 -12.01
CA GLU A 76 10.17 -8.17 -13.43
C GLU A 76 8.95 -9.08 -13.63
N GLU A 77 7.81 -8.47 -13.92
CA GLU A 77 6.55 -9.10 -14.29
C GLU A 77 5.76 -8.15 -15.19
N ARG A 78 4.77 -8.66 -15.94
CA ARG A 78 3.80 -7.79 -16.64
C ARG A 78 2.49 -8.51 -16.93
N VAL A 79 1.38 -7.90 -16.51
CA VAL A 79 0.01 -8.28 -16.90
C VAL A 79 -0.61 -7.19 -17.79
N ALA A 80 -1.24 -7.61 -18.89
CA ALA A 80 -1.98 -6.73 -19.80
C ALA A 80 -3.33 -6.28 -19.21
N GLY A 81 -3.97 -5.30 -19.83
CA GLY A 81 -5.26 -4.78 -19.35
C GLY A 81 -6.41 -5.80 -19.43
N ASP A 82 -6.27 -6.84 -20.23
CA ASP A 82 -7.22 -7.95 -20.36
C ASP A 82 -6.90 -9.14 -19.43
N GLY A 83 -5.89 -9.01 -18.57
CA GLY A 83 -5.44 -10.06 -17.66
C GLY A 83 -4.48 -11.07 -18.28
N SER A 84 -4.14 -10.95 -19.58
CA SER A 84 -3.15 -11.84 -20.19
C SER A 84 -1.73 -11.57 -19.66
N ILE A 85 -0.96 -12.64 -19.46
CA ILE A 85 0.42 -12.55 -18.98
C ILE A 85 1.32 -12.15 -20.15
N VAL A 86 1.88 -10.94 -20.09
CA VAL A 86 2.87 -10.44 -21.06
C VAL A 86 4.28 -10.89 -20.65
N ARG A 87 4.56 -10.88 -19.35
CA ARG A 87 5.80 -11.39 -18.76
C ARG A 87 5.46 -12.11 -17.46
N PRO A 88 5.83 -13.40 -17.32
CA PRO A 88 5.62 -14.13 -16.07
C PRO A 88 6.47 -13.51 -14.95
N ILE A 89 6.01 -13.68 -13.71
CA ILE A 89 6.72 -13.17 -12.54
C ILE A 89 8.08 -13.86 -12.34
N ASP A 90 9.12 -13.08 -12.13
CA ASP A 90 10.43 -13.57 -11.69
C ASP A 90 10.43 -13.76 -10.15
N LEU A 91 10.34 -15.02 -9.70
CA LEU A 91 10.38 -15.36 -8.27
C LEU A 91 11.73 -15.06 -7.62
N GLY A 92 12.81 -15.04 -8.40
CA GLY A 92 14.13 -14.62 -7.93
C GLY A 92 14.15 -13.14 -7.56
N ASP A 93 13.52 -12.28 -8.36
CA ASP A 93 13.33 -10.87 -8.02
C ASP A 93 12.49 -10.70 -6.76
N VAL A 94 11.40 -11.45 -6.62
CA VAL A 94 10.55 -11.41 -5.42
C VAL A 94 11.36 -11.74 -4.17
N HIS A 95 12.15 -12.83 -4.21
CA HIS A 95 13.00 -13.21 -3.07
C HIS A 95 14.06 -12.16 -2.75
N ARG A 96 14.71 -11.57 -3.77
CA ARG A 96 15.68 -10.49 -3.58
C ARG A 96 15.04 -9.24 -2.96
N ALA A 97 13.86 -8.86 -3.44
CA ALA A 97 13.11 -7.73 -2.92
C ALA A 97 12.70 -7.96 -1.46
N ALA A 98 12.13 -9.13 -1.16
CA ALA A 98 11.75 -9.50 0.20
C ALA A 98 12.94 -9.48 1.17
N ALA A 99 14.07 -10.10 0.79
CA ALA A 99 15.29 -10.10 1.60
C ALA A 99 15.81 -8.69 1.84
N ARG A 100 15.78 -7.81 0.82
CA ARG A 100 16.20 -6.41 0.98
C ARG A 100 15.29 -5.64 1.94
N LEU A 101 13.97 -5.78 1.82
CA LEU A 101 13.04 -5.10 2.74
C LEU A 101 13.20 -5.61 4.17
N GLN A 102 13.43 -6.90 4.35
CA GLN A 102 13.72 -7.49 5.66
C GLN A 102 14.98 -6.90 6.30
N LEU A 103 16.06 -6.76 5.51
CA LEU A 103 17.31 -6.13 5.98
C LEU A 103 17.12 -4.66 6.37
N GLU A 104 16.19 -3.95 5.73
CA GLU A 104 15.85 -2.56 6.05
C GLU A 104 14.90 -2.44 7.26
N GLY A 105 14.55 -3.55 7.92
CA GLY A 105 13.67 -3.55 9.10
C GLY A 105 12.20 -3.24 8.80
N VAL A 106 11.76 -3.49 7.57
CA VAL A 106 10.36 -3.34 7.17
C VAL A 106 9.50 -4.39 7.86
N ALA A 107 8.41 -3.96 8.47
CA ALA A 107 7.45 -4.81 9.21
C ALA A 107 6.22 -5.19 8.37
N SER A 108 5.94 -4.47 7.29
CA SER A 108 4.81 -4.73 6.37
C SER A 108 5.19 -4.46 4.93
N VAL A 109 4.66 -5.25 3.99
CA VAL A 109 4.93 -5.07 2.56
C VAL A 109 3.61 -4.93 1.81
N ALA A 110 3.49 -3.86 1.03
CA ALA A 110 2.43 -3.71 0.04
C ALA A 110 2.93 -4.23 -1.32
N ILE A 111 2.11 -5.04 -2.01
CA ILE A 111 2.40 -5.52 -3.36
C ILE A 111 1.39 -4.89 -4.30
N CYS A 112 1.87 -4.18 -5.32
CA CYS A 112 1.04 -3.41 -6.24
C CYS A 112 1.55 -3.61 -7.68
N PHE A 113 1.12 -4.70 -8.31
CA PHE A 113 1.40 -4.99 -9.70
C PHE A 113 0.38 -4.32 -10.62
N LEU A 114 0.83 -3.88 -11.80
CA LEU A 114 -0.02 -3.29 -12.81
C LEU A 114 -1.05 -4.32 -13.27
N ASN A 115 -2.33 -3.93 -13.31
CA ASN A 115 -3.45 -4.80 -13.70
C ASN A 115 -3.65 -6.04 -12.83
N ALA A 116 -3.15 -6.08 -11.59
CA ALA A 116 -3.38 -7.18 -10.64
C ALA A 116 -4.86 -7.43 -10.28
N TYR A 117 -5.78 -6.53 -10.65
CA TYR A 117 -7.21 -6.76 -10.51
C TYR A 117 -7.77 -7.67 -11.62
N ALA A 118 -7.03 -7.84 -12.73
CA ALA A 118 -7.42 -8.63 -13.89
C ALA A 118 -6.77 -10.03 -13.88
N ASN A 119 -5.71 -10.26 -13.08
CA ASN A 119 -5.06 -11.56 -12.86
C ASN A 119 -4.45 -11.65 -11.46
#